data_AF-A0A842QZ31-F1
#
_entry.id   AF-A0A842QZ31-F1
#
_cell.length_a   1.000
_cell.length_b   1.000
_cell.length_c   1.000
_cell.angle_alpha   90.00
_cell.angle_beta   90.00
_cell.angle_gamma   90.00
#
_symmetry.space_group_name_H-M   'P 1'
#
loop_
_entity.id
_entity.type
_entity.pdbx_description
1 polymer ?
#
loop_
_entity_poly.entity_id
_entity_poly.type
_entity_poly.pdbx_seq_one_letter_code
_entity_poly.pdbx_strand_id
1 'polypeptide(L)'
;MQVKNSIEAIDMVKREIATSMLVVLITACAAGSSVATGLIVWSQMKPEKPAPDMLPTTEAPDVALTIVDDITGTEVEVTLLEIVAMMANPEKFKSVQEEIGGKTRTILGVNPVDLFDEYGFWDPWNITVMAEDATSNVINVSDMYISDSKFFGDAVGDPIIIGVACDNMWLGDSPIQAVANYGNFSIFGSTRESAQKIRDVVALNITSHWQVEVFVDNVSEYVVNRSNIMDNEITDQFDYYDNDSGKGWNRTYSGRTISDIVNQTSAVGQDYNLTIIAADGWGSKWVYNNTDINKGLTEEKQAMINDPEEPLDPEGKLMVLYYEAADLGEFHTLNNVGSGGPFKTVVPGQTRNRYMKLVTEIRVVLI
;
A
#
# COMPACT_ATOMS: atom_id res chain seq x y z
N MET A 1 32.21 33.26 19.45
CA MET A 1 31.32 34.13 18.65
C MET A 1 31.32 33.68 17.18
N GLN A 2 31.15 32.38 16.90
CA GLN A 2 31.20 31.82 15.54
C GLN A 2 30.18 30.70 15.27
N VAL A 3 29.37 30.29 16.27
CA VAL A 3 28.34 29.23 16.12
C VAL A 3 26.95 29.82 15.79
N LYS A 4 26.73 31.12 16.01
CA LYS A 4 25.44 31.77 15.76
C LYS A 4 25.19 32.11 14.28
N ASN A 5 26.25 32.27 13.48
CA ASN A 5 26.15 32.63 12.07
C ASN A 5 25.88 31.43 11.14
N SER A 6 26.02 30.19 11.63
CA SER A 6 25.80 28.98 10.83
C SER A 6 24.35 28.52 10.84
N ILE A 7 23.59 28.84 11.89
CA ILE A 7 22.16 28.48 12.02
C ILE A 7 21.30 29.43 11.18
N GLU A 8 21.63 30.73 11.14
CA GLU A 8 20.92 31.69 10.28
C GLU A 8 21.14 31.41 8.78
N ALA A 9 22.30 30.90 8.38
CA ALA A 9 22.57 30.52 6.99
C ALA A 9 21.77 29.28 6.54
N ILE A 10 21.53 28.32 7.43
CA ILE A 10 20.72 27.12 7.14
C ILE A 10 19.22 27.47 7.07
N ASP A 11 18.75 28.39 7.92
CA ASP A 11 17.36 28.87 7.86
C ASP A 11 17.08 29.78 6.65
N MET A 12 18.08 30.52 6.17
CA MET A 12 17.96 31.32 4.93
C MET A 12 17.88 30.43 3.68
N VAL A 13 18.68 29.36 3.63
CA VAL A 13 18.63 28.37 2.52
C VAL A 13 17.32 27.57 2.55
N LYS A 14 16.79 27.22 3.73
CA LYS A 14 15.48 26.58 3.86
C LYS A 14 14.31 27.49 3.46
N ARG A 15 14.42 28.81 3.69
CA ARG A 15 13.40 29.79 3.23
C ARG A 15 13.46 30.09 1.73
N GLU A 16 14.63 30.04 1.10
CA GLU A 16 14.74 30.23 -0.36
C GLU A 16 14.26 29.01 -1.16
N ILE A 17 14.42 27.79 -0.64
CA ILE A 17 13.89 26.58 -1.30
C ILE A 17 12.35 26.53 -1.22
N ALA A 18 11.74 27.04 -0.15
CA ALA A 18 10.28 27.09 0.00
C ALA A 18 9.56 28.10 -0.94
N THR A 19 10.31 28.94 -1.67
CA THR A 19 9.74 30.00 -2.52
C THR A 19 10.28 30.01 -3.95
N SER A 20 10.80 28.89 -4.45
CA SER A 20 11.33 28.81 -5.81
C SER A 20 10.33 28.14 -6.76
N MET A 21 9.49 28.93 -7.44
CA MET A 21 8.80 28.50 -8.65
C MET A 21 9.85 28.20 -9.74
N LEU A 22 9.98 26.93 -10.13
CA LEU A 22 10.74 26.57 -11.33
C LEU A 22 9.93 26.99 -12.56
N VAL A 23 10.29 28.13 -13.17
CA VAL A 23 9.73 28.57 -14.46
C VAL A 23 10.63 28.04 -15.58
N VAL A 24 10.18 26.98 -16.26
CA VAL A 24 10.87 26.47 -17.45
C VAL A 24 10.44 27.30 -18.67
N LEU A 25 11.32 28.19 -19.13
CA LEU A 25 11.14 28.95 -20.37
C LEU A 25 11.75 28.17 -21.53
N ILE A 26 10.92 27.45 -22.29
CA ILE A 26 11.33 26.81 -23.54
C ILE A 26 11.37 27.90 -24.62
N THR A 27 12.57 28.28 -25.06
CA THR A 27 12.75 29.19 -26.21
C THR A 27 13.14 28.37 -27.43
N ALA A 28 12.18 28.11 -28.32
CA ALA A 28 12.47 27.52 -29.63
C ALA A 28 12.74 28.64 -30.64
N CYS A 29 13.97 28.75 -31.12
CA CYS A 29 14.29 29.57 -32.30
C CYS A 29 14.03 28.76 -33.58
N ALA A 30 13.02 29.14 -34.36
CA ALA A 30 13.15 29.42 -35.80
C ALA A 30 11.78 29.66 -36.47
N ALA A 31 11.75 30.71 -37.28
CA ALA A 31 10.89 30.96 -38.44
C ALA A 31 9.35 30.94 -38.25
N GLY A 32 8.81 32.13 -37.98
CA GLY A 32 7.65 32.65 -38.70
C GLY A 32 6.31 31.92 -38.49
N SER A 33 5.70 32.10 -37.33
CA SER A 33 4.25 32.26 -37.15
C SER A 33 3.93 32.49 -35.66
N SER A 34 2.82 33.16 -35.39
CA SER A 34 2.36 33.70 -34.10
C SER A 34 2.72 32.89 -32.84
N VAL A 35 3.41 33.55 -31.90
CA VAL A 35 3.75 33.03 -30.57
C VAL A 35 2.51 33.00 -29.69
N ALA A 36 1.99 31.82 -29.37
CA ALA A 36 1.12 31.63 -28.21
C ALA A 36 2.00 31.27 -27.01
N THR A 37 2.14 32.20 -26.07
CA THR A 37 2.81 31.95 -24.78
C THR A 37 1.84 31.18 -23.89
N GLY A 38 1.98 29.85 -23.85
CA GLY A 38 1.30 29.00 -22.88
C GLY A 38 2.08 28.95 -21.57
N LEU A 39 1.58 29.61 -20.53
CA LEU A 39 2.10 29.48 -19.18
C LEU A 39 1.62 28.14 -18.60
N ILE A 40 2.45 27.10 -18.62
CA ILE A 40 2.16 25.86 -17.90
C ILE A 40 2.61 26.06 -16.45
N VAL A 41 1.67 26.43 -15.58
CA VAL A 41 1.87 26.43 -14.14
C VAL A 41 1.74 24.98 -13.68
N TRP A 42 2.87 24.31 -13.41
CA TRP A 42 2.86 23.13 -12.55
C TRP A 42 2.49 23.61 -11.15
N SER A 43 1.22 23.50 -10.78
CA SER A 43 0.86 23.58 -9.36
C SER A 43 1.39 22.31 -8.72
N GLN A 44 2.59 22.37 -8.14
CA GLN A 44 2.92 21.45 -7.06
C GLN A 44 1.80 21.64 -6.03
N MET A 45 0.97 20.60 -5.85
CA MET A 45 0.11 20.52 -4.68
C MET A 45 1.03 20.75 -3.49
N LYS A 46 0.84 21.89 -2.82
CA LYS A 46 1.52 22.14 -1.56
C LYS A 46 1.22 20.94 -0.67
N PRO A 47 2.18 20.42 0.10
CA PRO A 47 1.81 19.54 1.20
C PRO A 47 0.84 20.34 2.06
N GLU A 48 -0.40 19.85 2.17
CA GLU A 48 -1.29 20.37 3.17
C GLU A 48 -0.56 20.30 4.51
N LYS A 49 -0.56 21.43 5.20
CA LYS A 49 -0.09 21.53 6.57
C LYS A 49 -0.74 20.38 7.38
N PRO A 50 -0.05 19.77 8.38
CA PRO A 50 -0.57 18.58 9.04
C PRO A 50 -1.91 18.87 9.75
N ALA A 51 -2.47 17.85 10.37
CA ALA A 51 -3.77 17.79 11.03
C ALA A 51 -4.07 18.59 12.34
N PRO A 52 -3.26 19.50 12.96
CA PRO A 52 -3.56 19.96 14.32
C PRO A 52 -4.87 20.74 14.49
N ASP A 53 -5.38 21.41 13.45
CA ASP A 53 -6.54 22.29 13.60
C ASP A 53 -7.89 21.52 13.59
N MET A 54 -7.90 20.23 13.26
CA MET A 54 -9.12 19.40 13.23
C MET A 54 -9.21 18.38 14.39
N LEU A 55 -8.13 18.18 15.14
CA LEU A 55 -8.18 17.35 16.34
C LEU A 55 -8.81 18.12 17.51
N PRO A 56 -9.40 17.42 18.49
CA PRO A 56 -9.91 18.05 19.69
C PRO A 56 -8.81 18.79 20.45
N THR A 57 -9.14 19.96 21.01
CA THR A 57 -8.19 20.77 21.81
C THR A 57 -8.14 20.35 23.28
N THR A 58 -9.05 19.48 23.69
CA THR A 58 -9.08 18.83 25.00
C THR A 58 -8.08 17.67 25.07
N GLU A 59 -7.62 17.35 26.28
CA GLU A 59 -6.78 16.18 26.52
C GLU A 59 -7.45 14.89 25.99
N ALA A 60 -6.66 13.97 25.43
CA ALA A 60 -7.15 12.70 24.94
C ALA A 60 -7.62 11.82 26.10
N PRO A 61 -8.79 11.16 26.01
CA PRO A 61 -9.22 10.16 26.98
C PRO A 61 -8.17 9.07 27.20
N ASP A 62 -8.02 8.64 28.46
CA ASP A 62 -7.16 7.51 28.85
C ASP A 62 -7.86 6.18 28.55
N VAL A 63 -7.82 5.78 27.29
CA VAL A 63 -8.46 4.58 26.74
C VAL A 63 -7.52 3.91 25.75
N ALA A 64 -7.64 2.60 25.62
CA ALA A 64 -6.79 1.78 24.75
C ALA A 64 -7.61 0.82 23.89
N LEU A 65 -7.04 0.49 22.74
CA LEU A 65 -7.48 -0.53 21.81
C LEU A 65 -6.49 -1.70 21.90
N THR A 66 -6.98 -2.93 22.07
CA THR A 66 -6.11 -4.11 22.08
C THR A 66 -5.90 -4.64 20.65
N ILE A 67 -4.67 -4.95 20.29
CA ILE A 67 -4.33 -5.69 19.07
C ILE A 67 -3.78 -7.05 19.50
N VAL A 68 -4.40 -8.12 19.02
CA VAL A 68 -4.01 -9.50 19.32
C VAL A 68 -3.64 -10.19 18.01
N ASP A 69 -2.51 -10.88 17.97
CA ASP A 69 -2.22 -11.87 16.96
C ASP A 69 -2.52 -13.26 17.51
N ASP A 70 -3.69 -13.82 17.14
CA ASP A 70 -4.16 -15.11 17.64
C ASP A 70 -3.25 -16.28 17.17
N ILE A 71 -2.40 -16.05 16.16
CA ILE A 71 -1.50 -17.06 15.60
C ILE A 71 -0.22 -17.14 16.43
N THR A 72 0.36 -15.98 16.77
CA THR A 72 1.61 -15.91 17.55
C THR A 72 1.38 -15.80 19.05
N GLY A 73 0.18 -15.43 19.48
CA GLY A 73 -0.17 -15.11 20.85
C GLY A 73 0.36 -13.74 21.31
N THR A 74 0.80 -12.89 20.38
CA THR A 74 1.30 -11.54 20.69
C THR A 74 0.13 -10.61 20.96
N GLU A 75 0.22 -9.82 22.02
CA GLU A 75 -0.81 -8.85 22.42
C GLU A 75 -0.17 -7.50 22.72
N VAL A 76 -0.77 -6.44 22.20
CA VAL A 76 -0.34 -5.05 22.41
C VAL A 76 -1.56 -4.19 22.70
N GLU A 77 -1.49 -3.38 23.76
CA GLU A 77 -2.46 -2.32 24.00
C GLU A 77 -1.96 -1.02 23.37
N VAL A 78 -2.82 -0.39 22.57
CA VAL A 78 -2.53 0.86 21.87
C VAL A 78 -3.44 1.95 22.42
N THR A 79 -2.85 2.95 23.08
CA THR A 79 -3.61 4.05 23.66
C THR A 79 -4.11 5.02 22.59
N LEU A 80 -5.20 5.73 22.89
CA LEU A 80 -5.69 6.81 22.02
C LEU A 80 -4.62 7.89 21.82
N LEU A 81 -3.81 8.18 22.84
CA LEU A 81 -2.72 9.15 22.75
C LEU A 81 -1.65 8.72 21.72
N GLU A 82 -1.32 7.44 21.65
CA GLU A 82 -0.38 6.91 20.66
C GLU A 82 -0.94 7.00 19.23
N ILE A 83 -2.23 6.70 19.04
CA ILE A 83 -2.90 6.89 17.74
C ILE A 83 -2.86 8.36 17.33
N VAL A 84 -3.13 9.28 18.25
CA VAL A 84 -3.04 10.73 18.01
C VAL A 84 -1.62 11.16 17.65
N ALA A 85 -0.60 10.59 18.30
CA ALA A 85 0.79 10.85 17.95
C ALA A 85 1.12 10.34 16.54
N MET A 86 0.59 9.19 16.12
CA MET A 86 0.73 8.68 14.76
C MET A 86 0.06 9.60 13.73
N MET A 87 -1.11 10.16 14.05
CA MET A 87 -1.83 11.13 13.21
C MET A 87 -1.07 12.44 13.00
N ALA A 88 -0.01 12.73 13.78
CA ALA A 88 0.88 13.85 13.51
C ALA A 88 1.71 13.65 12.22
N ASN A 89 1.85 12.42 11.75
CA ASN A 89 2.40 12.11 10.43
C ASN A 89 1.30 12.24 9.35
N PRO A 90 1.42 13.18 8.39
CA PRO A 90 0.42 13.37 7.33
C PRO A 90 0.14 12.12 6.48
N GLU A 91 1.09 11.20 6.34
CA GLU A 91 0.89 9.98 5.55
C GLU A 91 0.00 8.94 6.25
N LYS A 92 -0.02 8.96 7.60
CA LYS A 92 -0.81 8.06 8.46
C LYS A 92 -2.16 8.66 8.83
N PHE A 93 -2.27 9.99 8.83
CA PHE A 93 -3.53 10.67 9.06
C PHE A 93 -4.52 10.39 7.93
N LYS A 94 -5.72 9.94 8.29
CA LYS A 94 -6.82 9.69 7.36
C LYS A 94 -8.08 10.36 7.85
N SER A 95 -8.95 10.71 6.90
CA SER A 95 -10.28 11.23 7.18
C SER A 95 -11.30 10.63 6.23
N VAL A 96 -12.52 10.43 6.72
CA VAL A 96 -13.67 10.01 5.91
C VAL A 96 -14.87 10.92 6.17
N GLN A 97 -15.71 11.11 5.16
CA GLN A 97 -16.95 11.89 5.28
C GLN A 97 -18.14 10.93 5.39
N GLU A 98 -18.93 11.07 6.44
CA GLU A 98 -19.99 10.11 6.76
C GLU A 98 -21.32 10.80 7.07
N GLU A 99 -22.41 10.29 6.52
CA GLU A 99 -23.75 10.76 6.87
C GLU A 99 -24.24 10.06 8.16
N ILE A 100 -24.29 10.81 9.27
CA ILE A 100 -24.69 10.30 10.59
C ILE A 100 -25.68 11.26 11.23
N GLY A 101 -26.89 10.76 11.48
CA GLY A 101 -27.98 11.56 12.05
C GLY A 101 -28.44 12.69 11.13
N GLY A 102 -28.44 12.45 9.80
CA GLY A 102 -28.87 13.42 8.79
C GLY A 102 -27.90 14.59 8.57
N LYS A 103 -26.64 14.44 8.99
CA LYS A 103 -25.56 15.41 8.75
C LYS A 103 -24.33 14.67 8.23
N THR A 104 -23.68 15.23 7.22
CA THR A 104 -22.32 14.85 6.83
C THR A 104 -21.36 15.30 7.92
N ARG A 105 -20.52 14.38 8.38
CA ARG A 105 -19.54 14.60 9.44
C ARG A 105 -18.18 14.12 9.00
N THR A 106 -17.15 14.80 9.47
CA THR A 106 -15.77 14.43 9.19
C THR A 106 -15.25 13.58 10.33
N ILE A 107 -14.93 12.32 10.03
CA ILE A 107 -14.30 11.40 10.97
C ILE A 107 -12.80 11.36 10.70
N LEU A 108 -12.01 11.39 11.76
CA LEU A 108 -10.56 11.43 11.72
C LEU A 108 -9.98 10.18 12.38
N GLY A 109 -8.89 9.66 11.83
CA GLY A 109 -8.25 8.47 12.36
C GLY A 109 -7.00 8.06 11.57
N VAL A 110 -6.71 6.76 11.64
CA VAL A 110 -5.60 6.12 10.93
C VAL A 110 -6.10 4.87 10.20
N ASN A 111 -5.40 4.46 9.14
CA ASN A 111 -5.63 3.15 8.54
C ASN A 111 -5.16 2.05 9.53
N PRO A 112 -5.96 1.00 9.83
CA PRO A 112 -5.52 -0.08 10.71
C PRO A 112 -4.20 -0.74 10.28
N VAL A 113 -3.92 -0.79 8.97
CA VAL A 113 -2.64 -1.31 8.46
C VAL A 113 -1.45 -0.53 9.01
N ASP A 114 -1.55 0.81 9.12
CA ASP A 114 -0.47 1.62 9.68
C ASP A 114 -0.25 1.37 11.17
N LEU A 115 -1.27 0.89 11.90
CA LEU A 115 -1.16 0.45 13.29
C LEU A 115 -0.45 -0.90 13.38
N PHE A 116 -0.85 -1.85 12.55
CA PHE A 116 -0.20 -3.16 12.51
C PHE A 116 1.31 -3.02 12.21
N ASP A 117 1.67 -2.19 11.22
CA ASP A 117 3.05 -1.91 10.87
C ASP A 117 3.84 -1.23 12.00
N GLU A 118 3.24 -0.26 12.70
CA GLU A 118 3.89 0.46 13.81
C GLU A 118 4.25 -0.47 14.98
N TYR A 119 3.38 -1.43 15.27
CA TYR A 119 3.53 -2.37 16.39
C TYR A 119 4.14 -3.72 15.99
N GLY A 120 4.64 -3.85 14.75
CA GLY A 120 5.33 -5.04 14.29
C GLY A 120 4.43 -6.26 14.08
N PHE A 121 3.14 -6.04 13.84
CA PHE A 121 2.22 -7.07 13.37
C PHE A 121 2.31 -7.19 11.86
N TRP A 122 3.02 -8.23 11.42
CA TRP A 122 3.37 -8.39 10.03
C TRP A 122 2.31 -9.14 9.24
N ASP A 123 2.07 -8.68 8.01
CA ASP A 123 1.25 -9.36 7.01
C ASP A 123 -0.14 -9.81 7.50
N PRO A 124 -0.93 -9.02 8.23
CA PRO A 124 -2.28 -9.45 8.61
C PRO A 124 -3.15 -9.61 7.35
N TRP A 125 -3.89 -10.71 7.26
CA TRP A 125 -4.78 -11.02 6.13
C TRP A 125 -6.25 -10.91 6.51
N ASN A 126 -6.64 -11.54 7.62
CA ASN A 126 -7.98 -11.41 8.19
C ASN A 126 -7.86 -10.94 9.63
N ILE A 127 -8.79 -10.05 9.99
CA ILE A 127 -8.95 -9.63 11.37
C ILE A 127 -10.39 -9.86 11.82
N THR A 128 -10.56 -10.31 13.06
CA THR A 128 -11.84 -10.25 13.77
C THR A 128 -11.82 -9.02 14.65
N VAL A 129 -12.82 -8.16 14.49
CA VAL A 129 -12.99 -6.96 15.30
C VAL A 129 -13.99 -7.25 16.39
N MET A 130 -13.59 -7.00 17.62
CA MET A 130 -14.43 -7.11 18.80
C MET A 130 -14.96 -5.74 19.18
N ALA A 131 -16.27 -5.64 19.36
CA ALA A 131 -16.95 -4.45 19.86
C ALA A 131 -17.51 -4.69 21.27
N GLU A 132 -17.70 -3.61 22.04
CA GLU A 132 -18.22 -3.68 23.40
C GLU A 132 -19.66 -4.26 23.46
N ASP A 133 -20.44 -4.10 22.39
CA ASP A 133 -21.77 -4.70 22.25
C ASP A 133 -21.76 -6.22 21.97
N ALA A 134 -20.59 -6.85 22.09
CA ALA A 134 -20.32 -8.27 21.84
C ALA A 134 -20.58 -8.73 20.40
N THR A 135 -20.63 -7.80 19.44
CA THR A 135 -20.61 -8.16 18.02
C THR A 135 -19.17 -8.39 17.55
N SER A 136 -18.96 -9.51 16.85
CA SER A 136 -17.69 -9.82 16.20
C SER A 136 -17.88 -9.72 14.68
N ASN A 137 -17.03 -8.94 14.01
CA ASN A 137 -17.06 -8.78 12.56
C ASN A 137 -15.71 -9.19 11.98
N VAL A 138 -15.72 -10.01 10.93
CA VAL A 138 -14.49 -10.36 10.21
C VAL A 138 -14.28 -9.37 9.07
N ILE A 139 -13.06 -8.84 8.96
CA ILE A 139 -12.64 -7.93 7.90
C ILE A 139 -11.44 -8.54 7.18
N ASN A 140 -11.45 -8.49 5.86
CA ASN A 140 -10.27 -8.78 5.05
C ASN A 140 -9.39 -7.53 4.96
N VAL A 141 -8.12 -7.64 5.32
CA VAL A 141 -7.17 -6.53 5.30
C VAL A 141 -6.87 -6.05 3.88
N SER A 142 -7.07 -6.90 2.85
CA SER A 142 -6.96 -6.47 1.46
C SER A 142 -7.93 -5.32 1.11
N ASP A 143 -9.11 -5.25 1.74
CA ASP A 143 -10.03 -4.12 1.57
C ASP A 143 -9.44 -2.80 2.10
N MET A 144 -8.61 -2.88 3.16
CA MET A 144 -7.92 -1.72 3.73
C MET A 144 -6.77 -1.24 2.84
N TYR A 145 -6.08 -2.16 2.16
CA TYR A 145 -5.07 -1.83 1.16
C TYR A 145 -5.71 -1.23 -0.11
N ILE A 146 -6.81 -1.80 -0.60
CA ILE A 146 -7.46 -1.37 -1.85
C ILE A 146 -8.13 0.01 -1.70
N SER A 147 -8.68 0.30 -0.52
CA SER A 147 -9.36 1.58 -0.24
C SER A 147 -8.42 2.75 0.03
N ASP A 148 -7.12 2.53 0.20
CA ASP A 148 -6.18 3.59 0.58
C ASP A 148 -5.21 3.94 -0.56
N SER A 149 -5.22 5.22 -0.94
CA SER A 149 -4.42 5.78 -2.03
C SER A 149 -2.92 5.66 -1.83
N LYS A 150 -2.46 5.54 -0.57
CA LYS A 150 -1.07 5.24 -0.23
C LYS A 150 -0.62 3.91 -0.85
N PHE A 151 -1.49 2.91 -0.84
CA PHE A 151 -1.18 1.57 -1.33
C PHE A 151 -1.61 1.37 -2.78
N PHE A 152 -2.75 1.93 -3.15
CA PHE A 152 -3.34 1.84 -4.47
C PHE A 152 -3.57 3.25 -5.03
N GLY A 153 -2.65 3.77 -5.84
CA GLY A 153 -2.65 5.17 -6.31
C GLY A 153 -3.95 5.66 -6.97
N ASP A 154 -4.76 4.74 -7.50
CA ASP A 154 -6.12 4.98 -8.00
C ASP A 154 -7.17 4.40 -7.04
N ALA A 155 -7.11 4.73 -5.74
CA ALA A 155 -8.01 4.16 -4.74
C ALA A 155 -9.47 4.35 -5.13
N VAL A 156 -10.23 3.26 -5.09
CA VAL A 156 -11.60 3.19 -5.66
C VAL A 156 -12.67 3.57 -4.62
N GLY A 157 -12.28 4.16 -3.48
CA GLY A 157 -13.19 4.49 -2.38
C GLY A 157 -12.57 5.35 -1.28
N ASP A 158 -13.38 5.65 -0.26
CA ASP A 158 -12.90 6.24 0.99
C ASP A 158 -12.10 5.21 1.78
N PRO A 159 -10.96 5.61 2.39
CA PRO A 159 -10.10 4.70 3.12
C PRO A 159 -10.84 4.05 4.29
N ILE A 160 -10.51 2.79 4.59
CA ILE A 160 -10.93 2.17 5.84
C ILE A 160 -10.06 2.71 6.98
N ILE A 161 -10.69 3.29 8.00
CA ILE A 161 -10.00 3.90 9.14
C ILE A 161 -10.53 3.39 10.47
N ILE A 162 -9.67 3.36 11.49
CA ILE A 162 -10.10 3.43 12.90
C ILE A 162 -10.25 4.90 13.24
N GLY A 163 -11.50 5.36 13.29
CA GLY A 163 -11.87 6.70 13.69
C GLY A 163 -11.76 6.89 15.20
N VAL A 164 -11.21 8.04 15.59
CA VAL A 164 -10.99 8.43 17.00
C VAL A 164 -11.51 9.84 17.32
N ALA A 165 -11.82 10.63 16.30
CA ALA A 165 -12.42 11.95 16.46
C ALA A 165 -13.46 12.24 15.37
N CYS A 166 -14.43 13.09 15.70
CA CYS A 166 -15.50 13.54 14.81
C CYS A 166 -15.77 15.02 15.07
N ASP A 167 -15.78 15.85 14.03
CA ASP A 167 -16.10 17.28 14.10
C ASP A 167 -15.36 18.03 15.24
N ASN A 168 -14.04 17.80 15.37
CA ASN A 168 -13.15 18.37 16.39
C ASN A 168 -13.48 17.95 17.85
N MET A 169 -14.19 16.83 18.04
CA MET A 169 -14.42 16.20 19.35
C MET A 169 -13.92 14.76 19.35
N TRP A 170 -13.48 14.26 20.51
CA TRP A 170 -13.15 12.84 20.65
C TRP A 170 -14.37 11.99 20.34
N LEU A 171 -14.19 10.85 19.69
CA LEU A 171 -15.30 10.07 19.18
C LEU A 171 -16.29 9.68 20.29
N GLY A 172 -15.78 9.25 21.45
CA GLY A 172 -16.58 8.89 22.61
C GLY A 172 -17.36 10.04 23.24
N ASP A 173 -16.89 11.28 23.05
CA ASP A 173 -17.54 12.50 23.55
C ASP A 173 -18.39 13.21 22.48
N SER A 174 -18.31 12.75 21.23
CA SER A 174 -18.88 13.44 20.10
C SER A 174 -20.41 13.28 20.06
N PRO A 175 -21.15 14.19 19.38
CA PRO A 175 -22.60 14.10 19.27
C PRO A 175 -23.11 12.82 18.58
N ILE A 176 -22.25 12.11 17.84
CA ILE A 176 -22.63 10.84 17.21
C ILE A 176 -22.69 9.69 18.21
N GLN A 177 -22.05 9.81 19.38
CA GLN A 177 -22.16 8.84 20.46
C GLN A 177 -23.62 8.62 20.88
N ALA A 178 -24.38 9.70 21.06
CA ALA A 178 -25.78 9.63 21.42
C ALA A 178 -26.70 9.06 20.32
N VAL A 179 -26.24 9.08 19.06
CA VAL A 179 -27.02 8.60 17.91
C VAL A 179 -26.88 7.09 17.75
N ALA A 180 -25.69 6.55 18.01
CA ALA A 180 -25.36 5.20 17.57
C ALA A 180 -24.33 4.43 18.41
N ASN A 181 -23.89 4.96 19.56
CA ASN A 181 -22.86 4.38 20.44
C ASN A 181 -21.57 4.01 19.68
N TYR A 182 -20.85 5.01 19.19
CA TYR A 182 -19.59 4.81 18.44
C TYR A 182 -18.39 4.53 19.36
N GLY A 183 -18.47 4.83 20.66
CA GLY A 183 -17.37 4.61 21.58
C GLY A 183 -16.14 5.46 21.27
N ASN A 184 -15.00 5.07 21.83
CA ASN A 184 -13.73 5.78 21.61
C ASN A 184 -13.03 5.38 20.30
N PHE A 185 -13.30 4.17 19.82
CA PHE A 185 -12.76 3.64 18.58
C PHE A 185 -13.90 3.05 17.74
N SER A 186 -13.90 3.33 16.43
CA SER A 186 -14.85 2.73 15.48
C SER A 186 -14.24 2.60 14.10
N ILE A 187 -14.70 1.64 13.32
CA ILE A 187 -14.24 1.44 11.94
C ILE A 187 -15.22 2.07 10.93
N PHE A 188 -14.68 2.90 10.03
CA PHE A 188 -15.38 3.61 8.96
C PHE A 188 -14.70 3.35 7.59
N GLY A 189 -15.39 3.60 6.46
CA GLY A 189 -14.85 3.44 5.09
C GLY A 189 -15.84 2.88 4.06
N SER A 190 -15.64 3.19 2.76
CA SER A 190 -16.70 3.11 1.73
C SER A 190 -16.93 1.75 1.04
N THR A 191 -16.16 0.70 1.36
CA THR A 191 -16.44 -0.65 0.82
C THR A 191 -17.51 -1.40 1.62
N ARG A 192 -18.07 -0.76 2.65
CA ARG A 192 -19.09 -1.35 3.50
C ARG A 192 -20.42 -0.74 3.17
N GLU A 193 -21.36 -1.59 2.73
CA GLU A 193 -22.77 -1.23 2.84
C GLU A 193 -22.99 -0.68 4.26
N SER A 194 -23.76 0.39 4.37
CA SER A 194 -23.96 1.23 5.57
C SER A 194 -24.34 0.47 6.86
N ALA A 195 -24.56 -0.84 6.78
CA ALA A 195 -24.79 -1.80 7.85
C ALA A 195 -23.53 -2.39 8.52
N GLN A 196 -22.30 -2.16 8.04
CA GLN A 196 -21.08 -2.77 8.62
C GLN A 196 -20.08 -1.76 9.22
N LYS A 197 -20.57 -0.60 9.68
CA LYS A 197 -19.84 0.28 10.59
C LYS A 197 -19.68 -0.48 11.91
N ILE A 198 -18.44 -0.78 12.29
CA ILE A 198 -18.18 -1.49 13.55
C ILE A 198 -17.93 -0.42 14.60
N ARG A 199 -18.82 -0.39 15.58
CA ARG A 199 -18.84 0.66 16.60
C ARG A 199 -18.24 0.15 17.88
N ASP A 200 -17.75 1.06 18.71
CA ASP A 200 -17.27 0.77 20.05
C ASP A 200 -16.26 -0.38 20.08
N VAL A 201 -15.27 -0.26 19.20
CA VAL A 201 -14.24 -1.29 18.98
C VAL A 201 -13.32 -1.35 20.19
N VAL A 202 -13.14 -2.55 20.73
CA VAL A 202 -12.28 -2.81 21.89
C VAL A 202 -11.05 -3.63 21.54
N ALA A 203 -11.13 -4.46 20.50
CA ALA A 203 -9.98 -5.24 20.04
C ALA A 203 -9.97 -5.53 18.53
N LEU A 204 -8.77 -5.67 17.99
CA LEU A 204 -8.48 -6.20 16.65
C LEU A 204 -7.69 -7.49 16.78
N ASN A 205 -8.29 -8.61 16.41
CA ASN A 205 -7.65 -9.92 16.49
C ASN A 205 -7.24 -10.37 15.09
N ILE A 206 -5.95 -10.47 14.82
CA ILE A 206 -5.40 -11.03 13.60
C ILE A 206 -5.58 -12.54 13.65
N THR A 207 -6.42 -13.06 12.76
CA THR A 207 -6.81 -14.48 12.73
C THR A 207 -6.10 -15.27 11.64
N SER A 208 -5.47 -14.59 10.68
CA SER A 208 -4.63 -15.20 9.66
C SER A 208 -3.60 -14.20 9.14
N HIS A 209 -2.39 -14.67 8.84
CA HIS A 209 -1.38 -13.90 8.09
C HIS A 209 -1.55 -14.09 6.58
N TRP A 210 -0.98 -13.17 5.81
CA TRP A 210 -0.96 -13.18 4.36
C TRP A 210 -0.05 -14.29 3.89
N GLN A 211 -0.56 -15.08 2.95
CA GLN A 211 0.18 -16.14 2.28
C GLN A 211 -0.25 -16.21 0.82
N VAL A 212 0.65 -16.70 -0.02
CA VAL A 212 0.38 -17.00 -1.43
C VAL A 212 0.26 -18.50 -1.57
N GLU A 213 -0.95 -18.99 -1.85
CA GLU A 213 -1.19 -20.41 -2.07
C GLU A 213 -0.87 -20.79 -3.52
N VAL A 214 -0.15 -21.90 -3.69
CA VAL A 214 0.23 -22.43 -5.00
C VAL A 214 -0.57 -23.70 -5.27
N PHE A 215 -1.46 -23.62 -6.24
CA PHE A 215 -2.30 -24.73 -6.66
C PHE A 215 -1.76 -25.38 -7.91
N VAL A 216 -1.70 -26.71 -7.95
CA VAL A 216 -1.48 -27.51 -9.16
C VAL A 216 -2.75 -28.32 -9.42
N ASP A 217 -3.37 -28.12 -10.58
CA ASP A 217 -4.64 -28.76 -10.96
C ASP A 217 -5.75 -28.66 -9.87
N ASN A 218 -5.83 -27.48 -9.23
CA ASN A 218 -6.73 -27.13 -8.12
C ASN A 218 -6.42 -27.81 -6.77
N VAL A 219 -5.26 -28.44 -6.62
CA VAL A 219 -4.76 -28.95 -5.33
C VAL A 219 -3.73 -27.98 -4.79
N SER A 220 -3.93 -27.47 -3.56
CA SER A 220 -2.92 -26.64 -2.88
C SER A 220 -1.74 -27.52 -2.50
N GLU A 221 -0.58 -27.27 -3.11
CA GLU A 221 0.62 -28.08 -2.93
C GLU A 221 1.74 -27.34 -2.18
N TYR A 222 1.75 -26.01 -2.26
CA TYR A 222 2.78 -25.19 -1.61
C TYR A 222 2.21 -23.85 -1.17
N VAL A 223 2.80 -23.27 -0.13
CA VAL A 223 2.39 -21.97 0.43
C VAL A 223 3.63 -21.11 0.59
N VAL A 224 3.61 -19.93 -0.02
CA VAL A 224 4.64 -18.91 0.19
C VAL A 224 4.16 -17.93 1.26
N ASN A 225 5.00 -17.64 2.24
CA ASN A 225 4.71 -16.74 3.35
C ASN A 225 5.99 -16.01 3.76
N ARG A 226 5.89 -15.13 4.76
CA ARG A 226 7.03 -14.31 5.23
C ARG A 226 8.27 -15.13 5.60
N SER A 227 8.07 -16.35 6.13
CA SER A 227 9.17 -17.19 6.60
C SER A 227 9.98 -17.84 5.47
N ASN A 228 9.38 -18.04 4.29
CA ASN A 228 10.00 -18.79 3.19
C ASN A 228 10.13 -18.02 1.86
N ILE A 229 9.61 -16.79 1.77
CA ILE A 229 9.74 -15.94 0.57
C ILE A 229 11.18 -15.50 0.34
N MET A 230 11.99 -15.46 1.40
CA MET A 230 13.41 -15.14 1.34
C MET A 230 14.30 -16.40 1.22
N ASP A 231 13.71 -17.59 1.19
CA ASP A 231 14.47 -18.81 0.93
C ASP A 231 14.97 -18.80 -0.52
N ASN A 232 16.30 -18.84 -0.69
CA ASN A 232 16.97 -18.60 -1.97
C ASN A 232 16.61 -17.24 -2.58
N GLU A 233 16.66 -16.20 -1.73
CA GLU A 233 16.42 -14.82 -2.14
C GLU A 233 17.19 -14.47 -3.42
N ILE A 234 16.45 -13.92 -4.38
CA ILE A 234 17.00 -13.20 -5.50
C ILE A 234 16.87 -11.73 -5.19
N THR A 235 18.03 -11.10 -5.06
CA THR A 235 18.20 -9.65 -5.02
C THR A 235 18.73 -9.24 -6.38
N ASP A 236 17.83 -8.84 -7.28
CA ASP A 236 18.21 -8.43 -8.63
C ASP A 236 17.56 -7.09 -8.98
N GLN A 237 18.18 -6.46 -9.96
CA GLN A 237 17.87 -5.12 -10.39
C GLN A 237 16.95 -5.22 -11.62
N PHE A 238 15.68 -4.82 -11.47
CA PHE A 238 14.70 -4.89 -12.56
C PHE A 238 14.35 -3.49 -13.04
N ASP A 239 14.61 -3.27 -14.33
CA ASP A 239 14.19 -2.06 -15.01
C ASP A 239 12.71 -2.18 -15.41
N TYR A 240 11.97 -1.08 -15.24
CA TYR A 240 10.57 -0.99 -15.67
C TYR A 240 10.25 0.38 -16.26
N TYR A 241 9.33 0.40 -17.22
CA TYR A 241 8.80 1.64 -17.76
C TYR A 241 7.73 2.20 -16.83
N ASP A 242 7.93 3.46 -16.47
CA ASP A 242 6.88 4.29 -15.92
C ASP A 242 6.15 5.00 -17.08
N ASN A 243 4.83 4.76 -17.15
CA ASN A 243 3.98 5.22 -18.25
C ASN A 243 4.01 6.76 -18.41
N ASP A 244 4.30 7.48 -17.34
CA ASP A 244 4.23 8.95 -17.33
C ASP A 244 5.56 9.64 -17.67
N SER A 245 6.68 8.94 -17.48
CA SER A 245 8.02 9.55 -17.64
C SER A 245 8.82 9.02 -18.81
N GLY A 246 8.41 7.91 -19.44
CA GLY A 246 9.13 7.28 -20.55
C GLY A 246 10.53 6.80 -20.16
N LYS A 247 10.84 6.76 -18.86
CA LYS A 247 12.15 6.40 -18.31
C LYS A 247 12.07 5.07 -17.59
N GLY A 248 13.08 4.24 -17.83
CA GLY A 248 13.35 3.05 -17.03
C GLY A 248 13.82 3.43 -15.64
N TRP A 249 13.23 2.85 -14.60
CA TRP A 249 13.71 3.05 -13.22
C TRP A 249 14.49 1.84 -12.70
N ASN A 250 15.63 2.22 -12.12
CA ASN A 250 16.60 1.51 -11.31
C ASN A 250 16.15 0.83 -9.99
N ARG A 251 15.44 -0.31 -9.91
CA ARG A 251 15.00 -0.88 -8.62
C ARG A 251 15.55 -2.26 -8.30
N THR A 252 16.01 -2.43 -7.05
CA THR A 252 16.41 -3.72 -6.50
C THR A 252 15.22 -4.35 -5.80
N TYR A 253 14.87 -5.57 -6.20
CA TYR A 253 13.77 -6.31 -5.61
C TYR A 253 14.31 -7.55 -4.91
N SER A 254 13.74 -7.84 -3.75
CA SER A 254 14.09 -8.95 -2.87
C SER A 254 12.90 -9.89 -2.74
N GLY A 255 13.10 -11.15 -3.13
CA GLY A 255 12.08 -12.19 -3.04
C GLY A 255 12.52 -13.46 -3.73
N ARG A 256 11.57 -14.17 -4.36
CA ARG A 256 11.82 -15.49 -4.95
C ARG A 256 11.26 -15.58 -6.35
N THR A 257 11.95 -16.26 -7.26
CA THR A 257 11.41 -16.43 -8.62
C THR A 257 10.18 -17.33 -8.62
N ILE A 258 9.27 -17.05 -9.54
CA ILE A 258 8.11 -17.91 -9.78
C ILE A 258 8.56 -19.31 -10.21
N SER A 259 9.68 -19.42 -10.95
CA SER A 259 10.29 -20.72 -11.28
C SER A 259 10.68 -21.50 -10.01
N ASP A 260 11.38 -20.87 -9.06
CA ASP A 260 11.77 -21.53 -7.81
C ASP A 260 10.60 -21.92 -6.92
N ILE A 261 9.48 -21.18 -7.00
CA ILE A 261 8.22 -21.50 -6.34
C ILE A 261 7.57 -22.73 -7.00
N VAL A 262 7.48 -22.74 -8.34
CA VAL A 262 6.96 -23.90 -9.10
C VAL A 262 7.81 -25.15 -8.89
N ASN A 263 9.13 -25.00 -8.71
CA ASN A 263 10.03 -26.11 -8.40
C ASN A 263 9.74 -26.78 -7.04
N GLN A 264 8.91 -26.19 -6.18
CA GLN A 264 8.45 -26.81 -4.92
C GLN A 264 7.19 -27.66 -5.08
N THR A 265 6.62 -27.73 -6.27
CA THR A 265 5.37 -28.45 -6.55
C THR A 265 5.59 -29.62 -7.50
N SER A 266 4.54 -30.40 -7.73
CA SER A 266 4.53 -31.49 -8.70
C SER A 266 4.71 -31.03 -10.14
N ALA A 267 4.52 -29.74 -10.44
CA ALA A 267 4.69 -29.16 -11.78
C ALA A 267 6.15 -29.01 -12.22
N VAL A 268 7.12 -29.30 -11.33
CA VAL A 268 8.55 -29.25 -11.65
C VAL A 268 8.90 -30.10 -12.88
N GLY A 269 9.53 -29.47 -13.87
CA GLY A 269 9.96 -30.12 -15.11
C GLY A 269 8.83 -30.55 -16.06
N GLN A 270 7.58 -30.15 -15.80
CA GLN A 270 6.43 -30.45 -16.66
C GLN A 270 6.10 -29.27 -17.60
N ASP A 271 5.28 -29.57 -18.62
CA ASP A 271 4.62 -28.53 -19.40
C ASP A 271 3.35 -28.07 -18.65
N TYR A 272 3.17 -26.77 -18.52
CA TYR A 272 2.06 -26.19 -17.76
C TYR A 272 1.71 -24.79 -18.23
N ASN A 273 0.50 -24.37 -17.87
CA ASN A 273 0.05 -22.99 -17.85
C ASN A 273 -0.03 -22.49 -16.41
N LEU A 274 0.37 -21.23 -16.18
CA LEU A 274 0.41 -20.59 -14.88
C LEU A 274 -0.35 -19.26 -14.92
N THR A 275 -1.16 -19.01 -13.90
CA THR A 275 -1.84 -17.74 -13.64
C THR A 275 -1.50 -17.27 -12.23
N ILE A 276 -1.21 -15.98 -12.07
CA ILE A 276 -1.00 -15.36 -10.75
C ILE A 276 -2.21 -14.47 -10.48
N ILE A 277 -2.73 -14.49 -9.26
CA ILE A 277 -4.00 -13.87 -8.90
C ILE A 277 -3.80 -12.99 -7.67
N ALA A 278 -4.29 -11.77 -7.76
CA ALA A 278 -4.34 -10.78 -6.69
C ALA A 278 -5.64 -10.90 -5.88
N ALA A 279 -5.66 -10.28 -4.69
CA ALA A 279 -6.82 -10.25 -3.81
C ALA A 279 -8.10 -9.67 -4.46
N ASP A 280 -7.94 -8.72 -5.39
CA ASP A 280 -9.03 -8.12 -6.16
C ASP A 280 -9.44 -8.96 -7.39
N GLY A 281 -8.85 -10.15 -7.58
CA GLY A 281 -9.06 -11.02 -8.74
C GLY A 281 -8.32 -10.59 -10.01
N TRP A 282 -7.60 -9.46 -9.97
CA TRP A 282 -6.72 -9.07 -11.05
C TRP A 282 -5.60 -10.10 -11.22
N GLY A 283 -5.09 -10.27 -12.44
CA GLY A 283 -4.14 -11.36 -12.73
C GLY A 283 -4.78 -12.57 -13.43
N SER A 284 -6.03 -12.89 -13.10
CA SER A 284 -6.75 -14.10 -13.56
C SER A 284 -6.85 -14.32 -15.07
N LYS A 285 -6.65 -13.28 -15.88
CA LYS A 285 -6.68 -13.33 -17.36
C LYS A 285 -5.30 -13.52 -18.01
N TRP A 286 -4.22 -13.43 -17.24
CA TRP A 286 -2.85 -13.49 -17.75
C TRP A 286 -2.30 -14.90 -17.56
N VAL A 287 -2.06 -15.58 -18.67
CA VAL A 287 -1.56 -16.95 -18.68
C VAL A 287 -0.13 -16.97 -19.19
N TYR A 288 0.75 -17.54 -18.36
CA TYR A 288 2.16 -17.77 -18.64
C TYR A 288 2.38 -19.27 -18.86
N ASN A 289 3.26 -19.67 -19.78
CA ASN A 289 3.61 -21.08 -19.93
C ASN A 289 4.92 -21.39 -19.18
N ASN A 290 5.30 -22.67 -19.14
CA ASN A 290 6.54 -23.11 -18.51
C ASN A 290 7.80 -22.44 -19.08
N THR A 291 7.82 -22.09 -20.36
CA THR A 291 8.96 -21.40 -20.99
C THR A 291 9.07 -19.97 -20.46
N ASP A 292 7.96 -19.23 -20.40
CA ASP A 292 7.90 -17.87 -19.85
C ASP A 292 8.42 -17.83 -18.41
N ILE A 293 8.03 -18.81 -17.61
CA ILE A 293 8.37 -18.87 -16.18
C ILE A 293 9.82 -19.30 -15.95
N ASN A 294 10.32 -20.27 -16.71
CA ASN A 294 11.65 -20.86 -16.46
C ASN A 294 12.77 -20.22 -17.28
N LYS A 295 12.45 -19.43 -18.31
CA LYS A 295 13.45 -18.79 -19.20
C LYS A 295 13.25 -17.28 -19.37
N GLY A 296 12.21 -16.70 -18.77
CA GLY A 296 11.82 -15.31 -18.98
C GLY A 296 10.84 -15.15 -20.15
N LEU A 297 10.22 -13.98 -20.24
CA LEU A 297 9.25 -13.67 -21.28
C LEU A 297 9.91 -13.58 -22.66
N THR A 298 9.23 -14.07 -23.70
CA THR A 298 9.66 -13.91 -25.09
C THR A 298 9.49 -12.48 -25.60
N GLU A 299 10.29 -12.06 -26.59
CA GLU A 299 10.21 -10.73 -27.23
C GLU A 299 8.78 -10.37 -27.70
N GLU A 300 8.02 -11.35 -28.24
CA GLU A 300 6.64 -11.13 -28.70
C GLU A 300 5.68 -10.76 -27.55
N LYS A 301 5.85 -11.39 -26.38
CA LYS A 301 5.07 -11.04 -25.17
C LYS A 301 5.58 -9.75 -24.51
N GLN A 302 6.81 -9.33 -24.79
CA GLN A 302 7.34 -8.03 -24.38
C GLN A 302 6.81 -6.90 -25.28
N ALA A 303 6.65 -7.13 -26.59
CA ALA A 303 6.20 -6.14 -27.58
C ALA A 303 4.70 -5.76 -27.49
N MET A 304 3.87 -6.50 -26.73
CA MET A 304 2.47 -6.15 -26.47
C MET A 304 2.29 -5.01 -25.45
N ILE A 305 3.38 -4.35 -25.05
CA ILE A 305 3.44 -3.33 -24.00
C ILE A 305 4.07 -2.09 -24.63
N ASN A 306 3.28 -1.01 -24.71
CA ASN A 306 3.62 0.34 -25.18
C ASN A 306 5.00 0.46 -25.81
N ASP A 307 5.04 0.43 -27.16
CA ASP A 307 6.18 0.69 -28.06
C ASP A 307 7.27 1.59 -27.40
N PRO A 308 8.20 1.01 -26.63
CA PRO A 308 9.23 1.80 -26.01
C PRO A 308 10.33 2.00 -27.04
N GLU A 309 10.91 3.20 -27.09
CA GLU A 309 11.97 3.52 -28.06
C GLU A 309 13.17 2.56 -27.97
N GLU A 310 13.36 1.90 -26.82
CA GLU A 310 14.35 0.85 -26.60
C GLU A 310 13.76 -0.30 -25.74
N PRO A 311 14.12 -1.58 -25.95
CA PRO A 311 13.75 -2.64 -25.02
C PRO A 311 14.53 -2.50 -23.70
N LEU A 312 13.84 -2.53 -22.56
CA LEU A 312 14.51 -2.64 -21.23
C LEU A 312 15.20 -3.99 -21.15
N ASP A 313 16.47 -4.02 -20.74
CA ASP A 313 17.31 -5.22 -20.68
C ASP A 313 16.70 -6.32 -19.78
N PRO A 314 16.03 -7.33 -20.37
CA PRO A 314 15.40 -8.40 -19.63
C PRO A 314 16.23 -9.69 -19.69
N GLU A 315 17.41 -9.68 -20.33
CA GLU A 315 18.11 -10.91 -20.69
C GLU A 315 18.48 -11.71 -19.43
N GLY A 316 17.92 -12.92 -19.33
CA GLY A 316 18.16 -13.83 -18.21
C GLY A 316 17.36 -13.53 -16.93
N LYS A 317 16.56 -12.47 -16.88
CA LYS A 317 15.75 -12.11 -15.70
C LYS A 317 14.45 -12.91 -15.67
N LEU A 318 14.19 -13.55 -14.53
CA LEU A 318 12.98 -14.33 -14.29
C LEU A 318 11.91 -13.52 -13.57
N MET A 319 10.64 -13.93 -13.69
CA MET A 319 9.55 -13.33 -12.91
C MET A 319 9.76 -13.58 -11.41
N VAL A 320 9.58 -12.58 -10.58
CA VAL A 320 9.80 -12.64 -9.13
C VAL A 320 8.51 -12.33 -8.38
N LEU A 321 8.19 -13.15 -7.39
CA LEU A 321 7.30 -12.77 -6.30
C LEU A 321 8.18 -12.08 -5.25
N TYR A 322 8.00 -10.77 -5.05
CA TYR A 322 8.82 -9.99 -4.16
C TYR A 322 8.07 -9.56 -2.90
N TYR A 323 8.86 -9.41 -1.84
CA TYR A 323 8.43 -9.03 -0.51
C TYR A 323 8.94 -7.64 -0.13
N GLU A 324 10.17 -7.32 -0.53
CA GLU A 324 10.84 -6.05 -0.23
C GLU A 324 11.39 -5.41 -1.51
N ALA A 325 11.37 -4.08 -1.60
CA ALA A 325 11.95 -3.33 -2.70
C ALA A 325 12.78 -2.17 -2.14
N ALA A 326 14.01 -2.04 -2.62
CA ALA A 326 14.88 -0.91 -2.34
C ALA A 326 14.87 0.06 -3.53
N ASP A 327 14.57 1.33 -3.26
CA ASP A 327 14.68 2.41 -4.24
C ASP A 327 16.09 3.03 -4.14
N LEU A 328 16.82 3.09 -5.26
CA LEU A 328 18.09 3.82 -5.39
C LEU A 328 19.21 3.41 -4.40
N GLY A 329 19.22 2.14 -3.94
CA GLY A 329 20.23 1.65 -3.01
C GLY A 329 20.00 2.04 -1.55
N GLU A 330 18.90 2.71 -1.24
CA GLU A 330 18.40 2.85 0.12
C GLU A 330 17.40 1.71 0.37
N PHE A 331 17.79 0.74 1.20
CA PHE A 331 16.85 -0.20 1.77
C PHE A 331 15.88 0.62 2.63
N HIS A 332 14.66 0.83 2.11
CA HIS A 332 13.58 1.26 2.97
C HIS A 332 13.35 0.12 3.95
N THR A 333 13.76 0.32 5.19
CA THR A 333 13.54 -0.60 6.30
C THR A 333 12.16 -1.23 6.18
N LEU A 334 12.11 -2.56 6.32
CA LEU A 334 11.02 -3.53 6.52
C LEU A 334 9.65 -3.01 7.06
N ASN A 335 9.56 -1.78 7.54
CA ASN A 335 8.37 -1.05 7.99
C ASN A 335 7.59 -0.35 6.85
N ASN A 336 8.05 -0.47 5.61
CA ASN A 336 7.28 -0.06 4.43
C ASN A 336 6.86 -1.33 3.71
N VAL A 337 5.69 -1.88 4.07
CA VAL A 337 4.89 -2.65 3.10
C VAL A 337 4.62 -1.67 1.96
N GLY A 338 5.55 -1.58 1.00
CA GLY A 338 5.54 -0.55 -0.02
C GLY A 338 4.20 -0.55 -0.74
N SER A 339 3.84 0.55 -1.40
CA SER A 339 2.57 0.69 -2.11
C SER A 339 2.11 -0.60 -2.82
N GLY A 340 1.07 -1.29 -2.31
CA GLY A 340 0.44 -2.46 -2.93
C GLY A 340 0.52 -3.81 -2.19
N GLY A 341 0.83 -3.85 -0.89
CA GLY A 341 0.74 -5.05 -0.06
C GLY A 341 1.99 -5.91 0.08
N PRO A 342 1.89 -7.01 0.86
CA PRO A 342 3.05 -7.80 1.33
C PRO A 342 3.68 -8.68 0.24
N PHE A 343 2.87 -9.20 -0.69
CA PHE A 343 3.37 -9.97 -1.84
C PHE A 343 2.95 -9.32 -3.14
N LYS A 344 3.93 -9.17 -4.04
CA LYS A 344 3.74 -8.54 -5.35
C LYS A 344 4.57 -9.24 -6.40
N THR A 345 4.19 -9.14 -7.67
CA THR A 345 5.04 -9.63 -8.76
C THR A 345 5.87 -8.52 -9.38
N VAL A 346 7.10 -8.85 -9.76
CA VAL A 346 7.85 -8.13 -10.79
C VAL A 346 7.87 -9.00 -12.02
N VAL A 347 7.44 -8.42 -13.13
CA VAL A 347 7.52 -9.06 -14.44
C VAL A 347 8.56 -8.33 -15.29
N PRO A 348 9.71 -8.95 -15.59
CA PRO A 348 10.80 -8.29 -16.31
C PRO A 348 10.35 -7.75 -17.67
N GLY A 349 10.83 -6.55 -18.02
CA GLY A 349 10.50 -5.90 -19.30
C GLY A 349 9.05 -5.43 -19.43
N GLN A 350 8.26 -5.42 -18.35
CA GLN A 350 6.88 -4.94 -18.35
C GLN A 350 6.73 -3.61 -17.60
N THR A 351 5.72 -2.84 -17.97
CA THR A 351 5.31 -1.63 -17.25
C THR A 351 4.80 -1.96 -15.85
N ARG A 352 4.96 -1.03 -14.89
CA ARG A 352 4.57 -1.24 -13.48
C ARG A 352 3.09 -1.58 -13.29
N ASN A 353 2.22 -1.16 -14.20
CA ASN A 353 0.80 -1.54 -14.19
C ASN A 353 0.56 -3.02 -14.54
N ARG A 354 1.59 -3.82 -14.82
CA ARG A 354 1.52 -5.29 -14.96
C ARG A 354 1.99 -6.02 -13.71
N TYR A 355 2.54 -5.30 -12.74
CA TYR A 355 3.00 -5.87 -11.48
C TYR A 355 1.78 -6.11 -10.62
N MET A 356 1.47 -7.38 -10.41
CA MET A 356 0.32 -7.78 -9.60
C MET A 356 0.63 -7.43 -8.15
N LYS A 357 -0.23 -6.63 -7.55
CA LYS A 357 -0.18 -6.24 -6.15
C LYS A 357 -1.08 -7.16 -5.34
N LEU A 358 -0.86 -7.26 -4.03
CA LEU A 358 -1.70 -8.06 -3.14
C LEU A 358 -1.88 -9.50 -3.68
N VAL A 359 -0.79 -10.15 -4.10
CA VAL A 359 -0.86 -11.52 -4.65
C VAL A 359 -1.31 -12.48 -3.56
N THR A 360 -2.28 -13.33 -3.87
CA THR A 360 -2.84 -14.33 -2.95
C THR A 360 -2.71 -15.75 -3.47
N GLU A 361 -2.59 -15.92 -4.78
CA GLU A 361 -2.68 -17.23 -5.38
C GLU A 361 -1.83 -17.35 -6.65
N ILE A 362 -1.22 -18.52 -6.84
CA ILE A 362 -0.58 -18.96 -8.08
C ILE A 362 -1.26 -20.26 -8.49
N ARG A 363 -1.88 -20.29 -9.67
CA ARG A 363 -2.52 -21.48 -10.25
C ARG A 363 -1.69 -22.06 -11.36
N VAL A 364 -1.38 -23.33 -11.28
CA VAL A 364 -0.71 -24.12 -12.31
C VAL A 364 -1.66 -25.19 -12.82
N VAL A 365 -1.76 -25.29 -14.14
CA VAL A 365 -2.55 -26.30 -14.85
C VAL A 365 -1.59 -27.10 -15.73
N LEU A 366 -1.44 -28.39 -15.45
CA LEU A 366 -0.58 -29.28 -16.22
C LEU A 366 -1.18 -29.54 -17.62
N ILE A 367 -0.32 -29.76 -18.62
CA ILE A 367 -0.71 -29.95 -20.03
C ILE A 367 -0.55 -31.40 -20.49
#